data_AF-A0A2T2S5V1-F1
#
_entry.id   AF-A0A2T2S5V1-F1
#
_cell.length_a   1.000
_cell.length_b   1.000
_cell.length_c   1.000
_cell.angle_alpha   90.00
_cell.angle_beta   90.00
_cell.angle_gamma   90.00
#
_symmetry.space_group_name_H-M   'P 1'
#
loop_
_entity.id
_entity.type
_entity.pdbx_description
1 polymer ?
#
loop_
_entity_poly.entity_id
_entity_poly.type
_entity_poly.pdbx_seq_one_letter_code
_entity_poly.pdbx_strand_id
1 'polypeptide(L)'
;MGWASRLAYGLLLGVLSAAAVLLAAGADPTTRAAGLRLWAVIGAGLFAVAPPNVLFPDPNVSMVQRLNWSPSRLLRYQLRRLGPLVLLVAVPALLMAYGDSSGPLRRLGLKTAALGQVLVLLGGAALDSFVHFATLGARSQAWHEGRAGQWYGRAVEERGQGVSLPRGLVPALFATTRCFTVGIGAVVATAAGAQMGTGLLTWLPGLLLLGWAGARLWRCRFAYDRHFYHTTAFYAEVLGGGTVAATDREPVPYNALYWVPARWRPAAWASVRQLDRRVPLGRLVAVAHLGLWLFCIRGVAPAFVTTYLLVVMTGQVAACAVLSTPSAAPRPFQLALQSVADWIGTRTFVNLRWFGAHVGSLGLVALFGDTYGLAWVGTWAAVHVGLSVGAAAVVTLATEGTAWAAA
;
A
#
# COMPACT_ATOMS: atom_id res chain seq x y z
N MET A 1 -5.81 -14.72 -7.71
CA MET A 1 -4.41 -14.50 -7.29
C MET A 1 -3.53 -15.58 -7.87
N GLY A 2 -2.52 -15.19 -8.66
CA GLY A 2 -1.48 -16.10 -9.14
C GLY A 2 -0.57 -16.56 -8.00
N TRP A 3 0.22 -17.61 -8.22
CA TRP A 3 1.07 -18.24 -7.21
C TRP A 3 2.07 -17.26 -6.59
N ALA A 4 2.72 -16.42 -7.41
CA ALA A 4 3.66 -15.39 -6.94
C ALA A 4 3.02 -14.37 -5.99
N SER A 5 1.78 -13.92 -6.26
CA SER A 5 1.06 -12.99 -5.37
C SER A 5 0.68 -13.63 -4.04
N ARG A 6 0.35 -14.93 -4.03
CA ARG A 6 0.06 -15.68 -2.79
C ARG A 6 1.32 -15.84 -1.95
N LEU A 7 2.45 -16.12 -2.59
CA LEU A 7 3.75 -16.24 -1.92
C LEU A 7 4.19 -14.90 -1.33
N ALA A 8 4.09 -13.81 -2.09
CA ALA A 8 4.39 -12.46 -1.60
C ALA A 8 3.50 -12.06 -0.41
N TYR A 9 2.19 -12.35 -0.49
CA TYR A 9 1.26 -12.13 0.62
C TYR A 9 1.62 -12.97 1.85
N GLY A 10 1.92 -14.26 1.66
CA GLY A 10 2.31 -15.16 2.75
C GLY A 10 3.59 -14.71 3.44
N LEU A 11 4.60 -14.28 2.67
CA LEU A 11 5.84 -13.72 3.21
C LEU A 11 5.58 -12.43 3.99
N LEU A 12 4.80 -11.50 3.44
CA LEU A 12 4.47 -10.25 4.13
C LEU A 12 3.72 -10.52 5.44
N LEU A 13 2.74 -11.40 5.42
CA LEU A 13 2.00 -11.81 6.61
C LEU A 13 2.94 -12.46 7.65
N GLY A 14 3.84 -13.35 7.22
CA GLY A 14 4.83 -13.98 8.08
C GLY A 14 5.77 -12.98 8.74
N VAL A 15 6.27 -12.00 7.98
CA VAL A 15 7.14 -10.93 8.48
C VAL A 15 6.42 -10.06 9.50
N LEU A 16 5.19 -9.61 9.20
CA LEU A 16 4.41 -8.80 10.14
C LEU A 16 4.03 -9.59 11.40
N SER A 17 3.75 -10.88 11.25
CA SER A 17 3.43 -11.79 12.36
C SER A 17 4.65 -12.01 13.27
N ALA A 18 5.83 -12.21 12.70
CA ALA A 18 7.09 -12.29 13.46
C ALA A 18 7.39 -10.96 14.16
N ALA A 19 7.17 -9.83 13.49
CA ALA A 19 7.30 -8.49 14.07
C ALA A 19 6.42 -8.33 15.31
N ALA A 20 5.15 -8.74 15.20
CA ALA A 20 4.17 -8.66 16.26
C ALA A 20 4.57 -9.47 17.50
N VAL A 21 5.09 -10.69 17.31
CA VAL A 21 5.59 -11.52 18.42
C VAL A 21 6.80 -10.86 19.08
N LEU A 22 7.76 -10.36 18.31
CA LEU A 22 8.95 -9.70 18.85
C LEU A 22 8.62 -8.40 19.58
N LEU A 23 7.67 -7.61 19.08
CA LEU A 23 7.18 -6.40 19.73
C LEU A 23 6.43 -6.70 21.04
N ALA A 24 5.86 -7.90 21.19
CA ALA A 24 5.13 -8.32 22.38
C ALA A 24 5.99 -9.12 23.37
N ALA A 25 7.15 -9.62 22.94
CA ALA A 25 8.06 -10.42 23.75
C ALA A 25 8.52 -9.62 24.98
N GLY A 26 8.30 -10.16 26.18
CA GLY A 26 8.66 -9.51 27.45
C GLY A 26 7.87 -8.25 27.81
N ALA A 27 6.99 -7.75 26.93
CA ALA A 27 6.19 -6.55 27.18
C ALA A 27 5.08 -6.82 28.20
N ASP A 28 4.90 -5.91 29.16
CA ASP A 28 3.77 -5.95 30.08
C ASP A 28 2.42 -5.66 29.37
N PRO A 29 1.27 -5.98 29.98
CA PRO A 29 -0.04 -5.81 29.33
C PRO A 29 -0.33 -4.37 28.90
N THR A 30 0.17 -3.38 29.65
CA THR A 30 0.03 -1.95 29.37
C THR A 30 0.81 -1.52 28.13
N THR A 31 2.06 -1.97 28.00
CA THR A 31 2.92 -1.74 26.83
C THR A 31 2.34 -2.42 25.60
N ARG A 32 1.78 -3.63 25.74
CA ARG A 32 1.08 -4.31 24.64
C ARG A 32 -0.17 -3.56 24.19
N ALA A 33 -0.97 -3.06 25.12
CA ALA A 33 -2.14 -2.24 24.79
C ALA A 33 -1.73 -0.95 24.03
N ALA A 34 -0.62 -0.31 24.42
CA ALA A 34 -0.07 0.82 23.69
C ALA A 34 0.43 0.42 22.28
N GLY A 35 1.15 -0.71 22.18
CA GLY A 35 1.60 -1.27 20.91
C GLY A 35 0.45 -1.60 19.95
N LEU A 36 -0.65 -2.17 20.45
CA LEU A 36 -1.85 -2.44 19.67
C LEU A 36 -2.51 -1.16 19.13
N ARG A 37 -2.50 -0.06 19.88
CA ARG A 37 -3.01 1.24 19.40
C ARG A 37 -2.13 1.82 18.29
N LEU A 38 -0.81 1.73 18.42
CA LEU A 38 0.12 2.11 17.35
C LEU A 38 -0.08 1.25 16.10
N TRP A 39 -0.27 -0.05 16.29
CA TRP A 39 -0.63 -0.96 15.20
C TRP A 39 -1.96 -0.56 14.53
N ALA A 40 -2.92 -0.07 15.30
CA ALA A 40 -4.18 0.44 14.77
C ALA A 40 -4.00 1.70 13.90
N VAL A 41 -3.00 2.55 14.19
CA VAL A 41 -2.62 3.68 13.31
C VAL A 41 -2.12 3.17 11.95
N ILE A 42 -1.23 2.17 11.95
CA ILE A 42 -0.74 1.54 10.73
C ILE A 42 -1.91 0.91 9.95
N GLY A 43 -2.78 0.18 10.64
CA GLY A 43 -3.97 -0.43 10.05
C GLY A 43 -4.92 0.61 9.43
N ALA A 44 -5.16 1.73 10.12
CA ALA A 44 -5.97 2.83 9.58
C ALA A 44 -5.34 3.44 8.32
N GLY A 45 -4.02 3.65 8.31
CA GLY A 45 -3.27 4.08 7.12
C GLY A 45 -3.39 3.10 5.96
N LEU A 46 -3.23 1.81 6.24
CA LEU A 46 -3.39 0.76 5.25
C LEU A 46 -4.80 0.77 4.66
N PHE A 47 -5.84 0.81 5.50
CA PHE A 47 -7.22 0.86 5.01
C PHE A 47 -7.57 2.16 4.31
N ALA A 48 -6.91 3.28 4.58
CA ALA A 48 -7.13 4.52 3.83
C ALA A 48 -6.57 4.46 2.38
N VAL A 49 -5.53 3.65 2.15
CA VAL A 49 -4.77 3.64 0.89
C VAL A 49 -5.00 2.37 0.05
N ALA A 50 -5.09 1.20 0.68
CA ALA A 50 -5.12 -0.07 -0.04
C ALA A 50 -6.44 -0.38 -0.77
N PRO A 51 -7.64 -0.11 -0.23
CA PRO A 51 -8.91 -0.46 -0.88
C PRO A 51 -9.06 -0.01 -2.34
N PRO A 52 -8.75 1.24 -2.74
CA PRO A 52 -8.85 1.63 -4.14
C PRO A 52 -7.89 0.87 -5.05
N ASN A 53 -6.75 0.39 -4.55
CA ASN A 53 -5.74 -0.34 -5.33
C ASN A 53 -5.99 -1.85 -5.34
N VAL A 54 -6.65 -2.39 -4.31
CA VAL A 54 -6.91 -3.83 -4.17
C VAL A 54 -8.26 -4.22 -4.75
N LEU A 55 -9.25 -3.32 -4.68
CA LEU A 55 -10.64 -3.61 -5.10
C LEU A 55 -10.93 -3.13 -6.52
N PHE A 56 -10.26 -2.07 -6.99
CA PHE A 56 -10.61 -1.39 -8.24
C PHE A 56 -9.38 -1.11 -9.14
N PRO A 57 -9.55 -1.15 -10.48
CA PRO A 57 -10.66 -1.80 -11.17
C PRO A 57 -10.71 -3.31 -10.87
N ASP A 58 -11.91 -3.90 -10.91
CA ASP A 58 -12.06 -5.34 -10.70
C ASP A 58 -11.59 -6.11 -11.95
N PRO A 59 -10.59 -7.01 -11.84
CA PRO A 59 -10.09 -7.75 -13.00
C PRO A 59 -11.10 -8.73 -13.58
N ASN A 60 -12.14 -9.11 -12.83
CA ASN A 60 -13.18 -10.05 -13.28
C ASN A 60 -14.48 -9.33 -13.65
N VAL A 61 -14.47 -8.00 -13.82
CA VAL A 61 -15.68 -7.21 -14.08
C VAL A 61 -16.49 -7.74 -15.27
N SER A 62 -15.84 -8.15 -16.36
CA SER A 62 -16.50 -8.69 -17.56
C SER A 62 -17.21 -10.02 -17.28
N MET A 63 -16.58 -10.92 -16.51
CA MET A 63 -17.20 -12.18 -16.10
C MET A 63 -18.40 -11.92 -15.19
N VAL A 64 -18.23 -11.02 -14.22
CA VAL A 64 -19.27 -10.67 -13.24
C VAL A 64 -20.46 -9.98 -13.92
N GLN A 65 -20.23 -9.15 -14.94
CA GLN A 65 -21.27 -8.56 -15.79
C GLN A 65 -22.06 -9.62 -16.56
N ARG A 66 -21.37 -10.57 -17.21
CA ARG A 66 -22.04 -11.65 -17.95
C ARG A 66 -22.88 -12.55 -17.06
N LEU A 67 -22.42 -12.79 -15.82
CA LEU A 67 -23.17 -13.57 -14.84
C LEU A 67 -24.32 -12.79 -14.17
N ASN A 68 -24.45 -11.48 -14.46
CA ASN A 68 -25.49 -10.59 -13.95
C ASN A 68 -25.75 -10.77 -12.45
N TRP A 69 -24.68 -10.66 -11.63
CA TRP A 69 -24.79 -10.92 -10.20
C TRP A 69 -25.67 -9.90 -9.49
N SER A 70 -26.50 -10.39 -8.57
CA SER A 70 -27.31 -9.52 -7.71
C SER A 70 -26.45 -8.62 -6.81
N PRO A 71 -26.97 -7.43 -6.39
CA PRO A 71 -26.24 -6.48 -5.55
C PRO A 71 -25.64 -7.12 -4.29
N SER A 72 -26.39 -8.00 -3.61
CA SER A 72 -25.92 -8.74 -2.42
C SER A 72 -24.76 -9.68 -2.72
N ARG A 73 -24.75 -10.31 -3.90
CA ARG A 73 -23.67 -11.22 -4.33
C ARG A 73 -22.41 -10.43 -4.69
N LEU A 74 -22.57 -9.30 -5.37
CA LEU A 74 -21.48 -8.35 -5.67
C LEU A 74 -20.85 -7.79 -4.39
N LEU A 75 -21.68 -7.38 -3.43
CA LEU A 75 -21.21 -6.87 -2.15
C LEU A 75 -20.41 -7.93 -1.37
N ARG A 76 -20.95 -9.14 -1.26
CA ARG A 76 -20.25 -10.26 -0.60
C ARG A 76 -18.94 -10.59 -1.29
N TYR A 77 -18.91 -10.54 -2.62
CA TYR A 77 -17.71 -10.77 -3.41
C TYR A 77 -16.63 -9.71 -3.12
N GLN A 78 -16.97 -8.42 -3.14
CA GLN A 78 -16.01 -7.35 -2.87
C GLN A 78 -15.54 -7.33 -1.40
N LEU A 79 -16.44 -7.61 -0.44
CA LEU A 79 -16.05 -7.76 0.97
C LEU A 79 -15.07 -8.93 1.18
N ARG A 80 -15.27 -10.05 0.47
CA ARG A 80 -14.31 -11.17 0.50
C ARG A 80 -12.94 -10.79 -0.07
N ARG A 81 -12.89 -9.93 -1.09
CA ARG A 81 -11.63 -9.40 -1.64
C ARG A 81 -10.90 -8.48 -0.67
N LEU A 82 -11.59 -7.85 0.27
CA LEU A 82 -10.98 -7.10 1.38
C LEU A 82 -10.40 -8.02 2.47
N GLY A 83 -10.85 -9.27 2.55
CA GLY A 83 -10.45 -10.26 3.56
C GLY A 83 -8.93 -10.40 3.76
N PRO A 84 -8.11 -10.59 2.71
CA PRO A 84 -6.66 -10.64 2.85
C PRO A 84 -6.06 -9.38 3.50
N LEU A 85 -6.60 -8.20 3.20
CA LEU A 85 -6.14 -6.95 3.82
C LEU A 85 -6.49 -6.90 5.31
N VAL A 86 -7.68 -7.39 5.68
CA VAL A 86 -8.11 -7.51 7.07
C VAL A 86 -7.22 -8.49 7.83
N LEU A 87 -6.94 -9.66 7.25
CA LEU A 87 -6.05 -10.66 7.84
C LEU A 87 -4.64 -10.12 8.07
N LEU A 88 -4.13 -9.31 7.13
CA LEU A 88 -2.81 -8.69 7.22
C LEU A 88 -2.62 -7.82 8.46
N VAL A 89 -3.70 -7.26 9.01
CA VAL A 89 -3.67 -6.41 10.21
C VAL A 89 -4.17 -7.16 11.45
N ALA A 90 -5.20 -7.99 11.30
CA ALA A 90 -5.82 -8.70 12.43
C ALA A 90 -4.92 -9.81 13.00
N VAL A 91 -4.20 -10.55 12.15
CA VAL A 91 -3.32 -11.64 12.62
C VAL A 91 -2.13 -11.10 13.43
N PRO A 92 -1.38 -10.07 12.96
CA PRO A 92 -0.36 -9.44 13.80
C PRO A 92 -0.93 -8.85 15.09
N ALA A 93 -2.12 -8.23 15.07
CA ALA A 93 -2.76 -7.72 16.29
C ALA A 93 -3.04 -8.84 17.31
N LEU A 94 -3.56 -9.99 16.86
CA LEU A 94 -3.77 -11.16 17.70
C LEU A 94 -2.45 -11.64 18.34
N LEU A 95 -1.38 -11.70 17.54
CA LEU A 95 -0.06 -12.10 17.99
C LEU A 95 0.56 -11.07 18.95
N MET A 96 0.34 -9.77 18.76
CA MET A 96 0.78 -8.74 19.70
C MET A 96 0.07 -8.86 21.06
N ALA A 97 -1.19 -9.31 21.06
CA ALA A 97 -1.96 -9.47 22.29
C ALA A 97 -1.55 -10.73 23.07
N TYR A 98 -1.32 -11.85 22.38
CA TYR A 98 -1.14 -13.16 23.00
C TYR A 98 0.23 -13.84 22.79
N GLY A 99 1.13 -13.27 21.98
CA GLY A 99 2.47 -13.79 21.66
C GLY A 99 3.48 -13.76 22.81
N ASP A 100 3.00 -13.96 24.03
CA ASP A 100 3.76 -13.99 25.27
C ASP A 100 4.17 -15.41 25.62
N SER A 101 5.45 -15.74 25.46
CA SER A 101 5.98 -17.04 25.86
C SER A 101 6.01 -17.23 27.39
N SER A 102 6.08 -16.13 28.17
CA SER A 102 6.27 -16.16 29.62
C SER A 102 4.97 -16.28 30.43
N GLY A 103 3.82 -15.98 29.82
CA GLY A 103 2.53 -15.96 30.50
C GLY A 103 1.34 -15.75 29.58
N PRO A 104 1.10 -16.65 28.60
CA PRO A 104 0.05 -16.45 27.59
C PRO A 104 -1.33 -16.27 28.23
N LEU A 105 -1.64 -17.04 29.27
CA LEU A 105 -2.92 -17.05 29.98
C LEU A 105 -3.01 -16.05 31.16
N ARG A 106 -1.95 -15.31 31.47
CA ARG A 106 -2.02 -14.29 32.53
C ARG A 106 -2.77 -13.06 32.05
N ARG A 107 -3.66 -12.51 32.90
CA ARG A 107 -4.44 -11.28 32.65
C ARG A 107 -5.19 -11.29 31.30
N LEU A 108 -5.79 -12.43 30.96
CA LEU A 108 -6.54 -12.63 29.71
C LEU A 108 -7.57 -11.53 29.48
N GLY A 109 -8.36 -11.16 30.49
CA GLY A 109 -9.39 -10.12 30.35
C GLY A 109 -8.85 -8.79 29.79
N LEU A 110 -7.69 -8.33 30.27
CA LEU A 110 -7.06 -7.10 29.79
C LEU A 110 -6.52 -7.25 28.36
N LYS A 111 -5.89 -8.39 28.05
CA LYS A 111 -5.37 -8.69 26.71
C LYS A 111 -6.51 -8.78 25.68
N THR A 112 -7.57 -9.50 26.03
CA THR A 112 -8.76 -9.67 25.19
C THR A 112 -9.51 -8.35 24.99
N ALA A 113 -9.66 -7.54 26.05
CA ALA A 113 -10.28 -6.23 25.94
C ALA A 113 -9.49 -5.29 25.02
N ALA A 114 -8.16 -5.21 25.19
CA ALA A 114 -7.31 -4.38 24.34
C ALA A 114 -7.34 -4.84 22.88
N LEU A 115 -7.25 -6.15 22.63
CA LEU A 115 -7.38 -6.70 21.29
C LEU A 115 -8.76 -6.40 20.69
N GLY A 116 -9.84 -6.63 21.44
CA GLY A 116 -11.20 -6.40 20.99
C GLY A 116 -11.43 -4.94 20.59
N GLN A 117 -10.95 -3.99 21.40
CA GLN A 117 -11.01 -2.56 21.08
C GLN A 117 -10.33 -2.25 19.74
N VAL A 118 -9.13 -2.79 19.53
CA VAL A 118 -8.35 -2.59 18.31
C VAL A 118 -9.02 -3.26 17.11
N LEU A 119 -9.52 -4.49 17.24
CA LEU A 119 -10.20 -5.19 16.15
C LEU A 119 -11.51 -4.50 15.74
N VAL A 120 -12.29 -4.01 16.71
CA VAL A 120 -13.50 -3.21 16.42
C VAL A 120 -13.12 -1.93 15.67
N LEU A 121 -12.07 -1.25 16.10
CA LEU A 121 -11.60 -0.03 15.45
C LEU A 121 -11.06 -0.29 14.03
N LEU A 122 -10.27 -1.33 13.84
CA LEU A 122 -9.76 -1.76 12.54
C LEU A 122 -10.91 -2.19 11.60
N GLY A 123 -11.89 -2.93 12.13
CA GLY A 123 -13.09 -3.30 11.40
C GLY A 123 -13.90 -2.07 10.97
N GLY A 124 -14.05 -1.09 11.87
CA GLY A 124 -14.69 0.19 11.57
C GLY A 124 -13.95 0.97 10.48
N ALA A 125 -12.63 1.10 10.58
CA ALA A 125 -11.81 1.79 9.58
C ALA A 125 -11.84 1.08 8.20
N ALA A 126 -11.76 -0.25 8.19
CA ALA A 126 -11.86 -1.06 6.98
C ALA A 126 -13.22 -0.88 6.30
N LEU A 127 -14.31 -0.94 7.07
CA LEU A 127 -15.67 -0.79 6.56
C LEU A 127 -15.96 0.64 6.10
N ASP A 128 -15.51 1.65 6.86
CA ASP A 128 -15.70 3.05 6.50
C ASP A 128 -15.00 3.38 5.17
N SER A 129 -13.75 2.91 5.04
CA SER A 129 -12.99 3.05 3.81
C SER A 129 -13.63 2.30 2.65
N PHE A 130 -14.03 1.04 2.87
CA PHE A 130 -14.74 0.25 1.86
C PHE A 130 -15.97 0.96 1.32
N VAL A 131 -16.87 1.43 2.20
CA VAL A 131 -18.10 2.12 1.78
C VAL A 131 -17.79 3.42 1.06
N HIS A 132 -16.78 4.16 1.53
CA HIS A 132 -16.42 5.44 0.93
C HIS A 132 -15.86 5.26 -0.48
N PHE A 133 -14.97 4.30 -0.70
CA PHE A 133 -14.42 4.00 -2.02
C PHE A 133 -15.43 3.32 -2.93
N ALA A 134 -16.28 2.41 -2.42
CA ALA A 134 -17.28 1.73 -3.23
C ALA A 134 -18.33 2.68 -3.81
N THR A 135 -18.62 3.79 -3.13
CA THR A 135 -19.58 4.82 -3.57
C THR A 135 -18.92 6.01 -4.27
N LEU A 136 -17.60 5.95 -4.50
CA LEU A 136 -16.83 7.07 -5.02
C LEU A 136 -17.11 7.36 -6.50
N GLY A 137 -17.37 6.33 -7.31
CA GLY A 137 -17.45 6.44 -8.78
C GLY A 137 -18.32 7.59 -9.27
N ALA A 138 -19.55 7.72 -8.74
CA ALA A 138 -20.47 8.80 -9.14
C ALA A 138 -19.95 10.20 -8.80
N ARG A 139 -19.27 10.35 -7.65
CA ARG A 139 -18.67 11.64 -7.23
C ARG A 139 -17.47 11.97 -8.09
N SER A 140 -16.59 11.01 -8.32
CA SER A 140 -15.43 11.18 -9.18
C SER A 140 -15.81 11.50 -10.63
N GLN A 141 -16.86 10.88 -11.16
CA GLN A 141 -17.42 11.19 -12.47
C GLN A 141 -17.96 12.63 -12.54
N ALA A 142 -18.71 13.08 -11.53
CA ALA A 142 -19.21 14.46 -11.50
C ALA A 142 -18.08 15.51 -11.45
N TRP A 143 -16.96 15.20 -10.79
CA TRP A 143 -15.75 16.03 -10.80
C TRP A 143 -15.02 15.99 -12.14
N HIS A 144 -14.95 14.82 -12.78
CA HIS A 144 -14.33 14.66 -14.08
C HIS A 144 -15.07 15.46 -15.17
N GLU A 145 -16.41 15.42 -15.15
CA GLU A 145 -17.28 16.14 -16.09
C GLU A 145 -17.46 17.64 -15.74
N GLY A 146 -16.76 18.16 -14.71
CA GLY A 146 -16.85 19.57 -14.31
C GLY A 146 -18.18 19.99 -13.64
N ARG A 147 -19.08 19.04 -13.36
CA ARG A 147 -20.35 19.30 -12.62
C ARG A 147 -20.12 19.57 -11.13
N ALA A 148 -18.96 19.20 -10.59
CA ALA A 148 -18.57 19.45 -9.21
C ALA A 148 -17.09 19.87 -9.11
N GLY A 149 -16.69 20.49 -7.99
CA GLY A 149 -15.29 20.86 -7.75
C GLY A 149 -14.83 22.17 -8.41
N GLN A 150 -15.76 23.03 -8.86
CA GLN A 150 -15.47 24.30 -9.53
C GLN A 150 -14.57 25.24 -8.71
N TRP A 151 -14.67 25.20 -7.38
CA TRP A 151 -13.78 25.98 -6.50
C TRP A 151 -12.31 25.53 -6.63
N TYR A 152 -12.07 24.22 -6.75
CA TYR A 152 -10.74 23.64 -6.90
C TYR A 152 -10.20 23.88 -8.30
N GLY A 153 -11.07 23.76 -9.33
CA GLY A 153 -10.74 24.13 -10.69
C GLY A 153 -10.23 25.57 -10.79
N ARG A 154 -10.97 26.53 -10.21
CA ARG A 154 -10.55 27.94 -10.13
C ARG A 154 -9.25 28.14 -9.35
N ALA A 155 -9.07 27.47 -8.21
CA ALA A 155 -7.85 27.59 -7.42
C ALA A 155 -6.59 27.07 -8.15
N VAL A 156 -6.72 25.96 -8.90
CA VAL A 156 -5.62 25.39 -9.69
C VAL A 156 -5.35 26.22 -10.95
N GLU A 157 -6.39 26.60 -11.70
CA GLU A 157 -6.27 27.27 -12.99
C GLU A 157 -5.93 28.76 -12.88
N GLU A 158 -6.52 29.48 -11.92
CA GLU A 158 -6.35 30.94 -11.79
C GLU A 158 -5.18 31.33 -10.90
N ARG A 159 -4.82 30.49 -9.91
CA ARG A 159 -3.82 30.83 -8.89
C ARG A 159 -2.58 29.94 -8.91
N GLY A 160 -2.55 28.91 -9.76
CA GLY A 160 -1.50 27.89 -9.73
C GLY A 160 -1.40 27.14 -8.39
N GLN A 161 -2.43 27.21 -7.55
CA GLN A 161 -2.46 26.64 -6.21
C GLN A 161 -3.20 25.32 -6.23
N GLY A 162 -2.46 24.21 -6.36
CA GLY A 162 -2.98 22.86 -6.19
C GLY A 162 -2.04 21.77 -6.69
N VAL A 163 -2.51 20.53 -6.68
CA VAL A 163 -1.72 19.38 -7.12
C VAL A 163 -2.10 19.07 -8.56
N SER A 164 -1.13 18.86 -9.47
CA SER A 164 -1.39 18.46 -10.86
C SER A 164 -1.96 17.03 -10.91
N LEU A 165 -3.24 16.90 -10.59
CA LEU A 165 -3.99 15.65 -10.60
C LEU A 165 -5.22 15.80 -11.50
N PRO A 166 -5.56 14.78 -12.31
CA PRO A 166 -6.84 14.72 -13.00
C PRO A 166 -8.00 15.02 -12.04
N ARG A 167 -8.93 15.89 -12.44
CA ARG A 167 -10.03 16.36 -11.57
C ARG A 167 -10.83 15.22 -10.95
N GLY A 168 -11.04 14.13 -11.69
CA GLY A 168 -11.74 12.93 -11.20
C GLY A 168 -11.02 12.17 -10.07
N LEU A 169 -9.69 12.34 -9.93
CA LEU A 169 -8.89 11.73 -8.84
C LEU A 169 -8.89 12.54 -7.55
N VAL A 170 -9.29 13.82 -7.60
CA VAL A 170 -9.33 14.68 -6.41
C VAL A 170 -10.27 14.11 -5.34
N PRO A 171 -11.49 13.63 -5.66
CA PRO A 171 -12.32 12.93 -4.68
C PRO A 171 -11.68 11.67 -4.09
N ALA A 172 -10.87 10.93 -4.86
CA ALA A 172 -10.15 9.76 -4.34
C ALA A 172 -9.05 10.16 -3.34
N LEU A 173 -8.34 11.26 -3.61
CA LEU A 173 -7.36 11.82 -2.68
C LEU A 173 -8.02 12.33 -1.40
N PHE A 174 -9.11 13.09 -1.51
CA PHE A 174 -9.90 13.51 -0.36
C PHE A 174 -10.50 12.33 0.40
N ALA A 175 -10.93 11.28 -0.30
CA ALA A 175 -11.39 10.05 0.32
C ALA A 175 -10.29 9.37 1.13
N THR A 176 -9.08 9.22 0.58
CA THR A 176 -7.91 8.69 1.31
C THR A 176 -7.60 9.56 2.53
N THR A 177 -7.47 10.88 2.37
CA THR A 177 -7.18 11.79 3.49
C THR A 177 -8.26 11.70 4.56
N ARG A 178 -9.55 11.74 4.18
CA ARG A 178 -10.67 11.61 5.11
C ARG A 178 -10.62 10.28 5.85
N CYS A 179 -10.51 9.16 5.15
CA CYS A 179 -10.47 7.83 5.77
C CYS A 179 -9.29 7.72 6.75
N PHE A 180 -8.14 8.30 6.41
CA PHE A 180 -6.99 8.35 7.29
C PHE A 180 -7.23 9.22 8.52
N THR A 181 -7.73 10.45 8.35
CA THR A 181 -8.02 11.37 9.45
C THR A 181 -9.09 10.82 10.38
N VAL A 182 -10.16 10.22 9.86
CA VAL A 182 -11.21 9.58 10.66
C VAL A 182 -10.65 8.37 11.41
N GLY A 183 -9.85 7.53 10.74
CA GLY A 183 -9.20 6.38 11.37
C GLY A 183 -8.25 6.78 12.50
N ILE A 184 -7.36 7.75 12.26
CA ILE A 184 -6.46 8.29 13.31
C ILE A 184 -7.25 8.95 14.42
N GLY A 185 -8.27 9.76 14.09
CA GLY A 185 -9.12 10.41 15.07
C GLY A 185 -9.78 9.39 16.00
N ALA A 186 -10.27 8.26 15.46
CA ALA A 186 -10.80 7.18 16.27
C ALA A 186 -9.73 6.53 17.16
N VAL A 187 -8.51 6.31 16.65
CA VAL A 187 -7.40 5.75 17.45
C VAL A 187 -7.03 6.68 18.61
N VAL A 188 -6.90 7.99 18.33
CA VAL A 188 -6.58 9.01 19.33
C VAL A 188 -7.68 9.10 20.37
N ALA A 189 -8.96 9.10 19.96
CA ALA A 189 -10.09 9.10 20.88
C ALA A 189 -10.11 7.83 21.76
N THR A 190 -9.80 6.66 21.21
CA THR A 190 -9.67 5.42 21.98
C THR A 190 -8.49 5.50 22.97
N ALA A 191 -7.36 6.11 22.58
CA ALA A 191 -6.23 6.32 23.48
C ALA A 191 -6.56 7.30 24.62
N ALA A 192 -7.24 8.41 24.31
CA ALA A 192 -7.70 9.38 25.30
C ALA A 192 -8.69 8.74 26.30
N GLY A 193 -9.67 7.99 25.80
CA GLY A 193 -10.61 7.25 26.65
C GLY A 193 -9.92 6.23 27.56
N ALA A 194 -8.79 5.66 27.13
CA ALA A 194 -8.00 4.74 27.96
C ALA A 194 -7.25 5.46 29.09
N GLN A 195 -6.78 6.70 28.85
CA GLN A 195 -6.12 7.51 29.87
C GLN A 195 -7.09 7.99 30.96
N MET A 196 -8.36 8.20 30.61
CA MET A 196 -9.40 8.62 31.56
C MET A 196 -9.88 7.49 32.49
N GLY A 197 -9.35 6.26 32.37
CA GLY A 197 -9.66 5.14 33.28
C GLY A 197 -11.04 4.50 33.11
N THR A 198 -11.91 5.04 32.25
CA THR A 198 -13.25 4.50 31.98
C THR A 198 -13.20 3.47 30.85
N GLY A 199 -13.24 2.18 31.20
CA GLY A 199 -13.14 1.08 30.25
C GLY A 199 -14.25 1.01 29.18
N LEU A 200 -15.35 1.76 29.31
CA LEU A 200 -16.40 1.89 28.29
C LEU A 200 -16.04 2.90 27.20
N LEU A 201 -15.40 4.02 27.54
CA LEU A 201 -15.05 5.08 26.58
C LEU A 201 -14.02 4.61 25.55
N THR A 202 -13.22 3.59 25.87
CA THR A 202 -12.24 3.01 24.93
C THR A 202 -12.89 2.27 23.75
N TRP A 203 -14.10 1.73 23.94
CA TRP A 203 -14.83 1.02 22.89
C TRP A 203 -15.64 1.95 21.99
N LEU A 204 -16.08 3.09 22.55
CA LEU A 204 -17.03 3.99 21.91
C LEU A 204 -16.58 4.45 20.51
N PRO A 205 -15.33 4.92 20.28
CA PRO A 205 -14.91 5.37 18.95
C PRO A 205 -14.98 4.27 17.89
N GLY A 206 -14.51 3.06 18.23
CA GLY A 206 -14.54 1.91 17.31
C GLY A 206 -15.97 1.47 17.00
N LEU A 207 -16.83 1.39 18.01
CA LEU A 207 -18.24 1.01 17.85
C LEU A 207 -19.02 2.05 17.04
N LEU A 208 -18.81 3.34 17.30
CA LEU A 208 -19.42 4.43 16.53
C LEU A 208 -18.98 4.39 15.07
N LEU A 209 -17.68 4.22 14.81
CA LEU A 209 -17.17 4.14 13.45
C LEU A 209 -17.73 2.92 12.70
N LEU A 210 -17.74 1.75 13.35
CA LEU A 210 -18.28 0.52 12.78
C LEU A 210 -19.79 0.63 12.54
N GLY A 211 -20.55 1.14 13.51
CA GLY A 211 -21.99 1.35 13.40
C GLY A 211 -22.35 2.36 12.31
N TRP A 212 -21.63 3.48 12.23
CA TRP A 212 -21.79 4.48 11.18
C TRP A 212 -21.51 3.90 9.80
N ALA A 213 -20.36 3.23 9.63
CA ALA A 213 -19.99 2.60 8.36
C ALA A 213 -20.98 1.51 7.96
N GLY A 214 -21.45 0.71 8.93
CA GLY A 214 -22.48 -0.32 8.73
C GLY A 214 -23.81 0.27 8.30
N ALA A 215 -24.27 1.36 8.93
CA ALA A 215 -25.49 2.06 8.55
C ALA A 215 -25.41 2.62 7.11
N ARG A 216 -24.27 3.20 6.72
CA ARG A 216 -24.06 3.65 5.34
C ARG A 216 -24.07 2.48 4.36
N LEU A 217 -23.39 1.37 4.68
CA LEU A 217 -23.40 0.19 3.84
C LEU A 217 -24.81 -0.37 3.67
N TRP A 218 -25.58 -0.44 4.76
CA TRP A 218 -26.94 -0.95 4.76
C TRP A 218 -27.85 -0.15 3.83
N ARG A 219 -27.72 1.17 3.81
CA ARG A 219 -28.46 2.06 2.91
C ARG A 219 -28.09 1.84 1.43
N CYS A 220 -26.82 1.57 1.15
CA CYS A 220 -26.33 1.40 -0.22
C CYS A 220 -26.44 -0.04 -0.77
N ARG A 221 -26.74 -1.04 0.08
CA ARG A 221 -26.63 -2.47 -0.30
C ARG A 221 -27.51 -2.89 -1.47
N PHE A 222 -28.70 -2.29 -1.62
CA PHE A 222 -29.64 -2.65 -2.68
C PHE A 222 -29.27 -2.08 -4.04
N ALA A 223 -28.51 -0.98 -4.08
CA ALA A 223 -28.02 -0.34 -5.30
C ALA A 223 -26.51 -0.56 -5.48
N TYR A 224 -25.95 -1.60 -4.83
CA TYR A 224 -24.51 -1.83 -4.82
C TYR A 224 -23.96 -2.22 -6.20
N ASP A 225 -24.78 -2.84 -7.05
CA ASP A 225 -24.48 -3.12 -8.45
C ASP A 225 -24.09 -1.84 -9.21
N ARG A 226 -24.91 -0.78 -9.11
CA ARG A 226 -24.62 0.52 -9.74
C ARG A 226 -23.31 1.09 -9.22
N HIS A 227 -23.15 1.11 -7.89
CA HIS A 227 -21.92 1.61 -7.26
C HIS A 227 -20.68 0.81 -7.69
N PHE A 228 -20.79 -0.51 -7.78
CA PHE A 228 -19.71 -1.40 -8.21
C PHE A 228 -19.29 -1.12 -9.65
N TYR A 229 -20.25 -1.04 -10.59
CA TYR A 229 -19.94 -0.82 -11.99
C TYR A 229 -19.43 0.61 -12.26
N HIS A 230 -20.05 1.64 -11.67
CA HIS A 230 -19.56 3.02 -11.81
C HIS A 230 -18.15 3.19 -11.26
N THR A 231 -17.89 2.69 -10.04
CA THR A 231 -16.57 2.82 -9.42
C THR A 231 -15.52 2.00 -10.18
N THR A 232 -15.86 0.79 -10.63
CA THR A 232 -14.94 -0.03 -11.43
C THR A 232 -14.64 0.61 -12.78
N ALA A 233 -15.65 1.15 -13.47
CA ALA A 233 -15.46 1.85 -14.74
C ALA A 233 -14.59 3.10 -14.58
N PHE A 234 -14.87 3.93 -13.57
CA PHE A 234 -14.07 5.12 -13.26
C PHE A 234 -12.60 4.76 -12.99
N TYR A 235 -12.34 3.77 -12.12
CA TYR A 235 -10.96 3.35 -11.85
C TYR A 235 -10.33 2.64 -13.05
N ALA A 236 -11.09 1.98 -13.94
CA ALA A 236 -10.56 1.41 -15.17
C ALA A 236 -10.16 2.53 -16.17
N GLU A 237 -10.97 3.57 -16.28
CA GLU A 237 -10.68 4.76 -17.09
C GLU A 237 -9.44 5.50 -16.57
N VAL A 238 -9.38 5.70 -15.24
CA VAL A 238 -8.36 6.52 -14.60
C VAL A 238 -7.05 5.77 -14.27
N LEU A 239 -7.11 4.48 -13.90
CA LEU A 239 -5.92 3.65 -13.60
C LEU A 239 -5.56 2.70 -14.75
N GLY A 240 -6.57 2.17 -15.46
CA GLY A 240 -6.37 1.16 -16.50
C GLY A 240 -5.95 1.73 -17.84
N GLY A 241 -6.19 3.02 -18.08
CA GLY A 241 -6.35 3.50 -19.45
C GLY A 241 -7.56 2.78 -20.02
N GLY A 242 -8.65 3.52 -20.24
CA GLY A 242 -9.66 3.00 -21.14
C GLY A 242 -8.99 2.51 -22.43
N THR A 243 -9.71 1.74 -23.21
CA THR A 243 -9.44 1.56 -24.64
C THR A 243 -9.39 2.89 -25.42
N VAL A 244 -9.25 4.04 -24.75
CA VAL A 244 -8.99 5.38 -25.24
C VAL A 244 -7.98 6.06 -24.30
N ALA A 245 -6.77 6.28 -24.83
CA ALA A 245 -5.71 7.22 -24.43
C ALA A 245 -5.25 7.33 -22.95
N ALA A 246 -4.06 6.78 -22.70
CA ALA A 246 -3.26 6.95 -21.49
C ALA A 246 -2.49 8.30 -21.45
N THR A 247 -3.17 9.43 -21.61
CA THR A 247 -2.57 10.76 -21.80
C THR A 247 -2.46 11.65 -20.56
N ASP A 248 -3.21 11.41 -19.47
CA ASP A 248 -3.45 12.48 -18.48
C ASP A 248 -2.71 12.35 -17.13
N ARG A 249 -1.81 11.38 -16.98
CA ARG A 249 -0.78 11.48 -15.93
C ARG A 249 0.42 12.14 -16.58
N GLU A 250 0.78 13.35 -16.13
CA GLU A 250 2.02 13.98 -16.58
C GLU A 250 3.14 12.94 -16.45
N PRO A 251 3.68 12.45 -17.57
CA PRO A 251 4.71 11.44 -17.52
C PRO A 251 5.90 12.02 -16.76
N VAL A 252 6.59 11.19 -15.96
CA VAL A 252 7.86 11.59 -15.34
C VAL A 252 8.68 12.28 -16.42
N PRO A 253 9.02 13.58 -16.28
CA PRO A 253 9.70 14.29 -17.35
C PRO A 253 10.98 13.53 -17.70
N TYR A 254 11.32 13.41 -18.98
CA TYR A 254 12.53 12.70 -19.40
C TYR A 254 13.77 13.22 -18.66
N ASN A 255 13.83 14.54 -18.46
CA ASN A 255 14.91 15.22 -17.73
C ASN A 255 14.85 15.02 -16.21
N ALA A 256 13.74 14.54 -15.66
CA ALA A 256 13.63 14.20 -14.25
C ALA A 256 14.35 12.88 -13.89
N LEU A 257 14.76 12.07 -14.88
CA LEU A 257 15.63 10.90 -14.68
C LEU A 257 17.10 11.31 -14.57
N TYR A 258 17.40 12.28 -13.71
CA TYR A 258 18.74 12.86 -13.53
C TYR A 258 19.77 11.83 -13.03
N TRP A 259 19.32 10.78 -12.33
CA TRP A 259 20.19 9.70 -11.84
C TRP A 259 20.48 8.64 -12.91
N VAL A 260 19.85 8.70 -14.08
CA VAL A 260 20.05 7.73 -15.16
C VAL A 260 20.99 8.30 -16.21
N PRO A 261 22.10 7.61 -16.54
CA PRO A 261 22.99 7.97 -17.63
C PRO A 261 22.26 8.09 -18.97
N ALA A 262 22.70 9.03 -19.82
CA ALA A 262 22.04 9.37 -21.08
C ALA A 262 21.80 8.16 -21.99
N ARG A 263 22.75 7.22 -22.03
CA ARG A 263 22.66 5.96 -22.80
C ARG A 263 21.41 5.13 -22.48
N TRP A 264 21.03 5.03 -21.20
CA TRP A 264 19.91 4.18 -20.76
C TRP A 264 18.63 4.97 -20.48
N ARG A 265 18.71 6.30 -20.45
CA ARG A 265 17.60 7.17 -20.05
C ARG A 265 16.32 6.98 -20.87
N PRO A 266 16.35 6.79 -22.22
CA PRO A 266 15.13 6.55 -22.99
C PRO A 266 14.39 5.28 -22.57
N ALA A 267 15.11 4.17 -22.44
CA ALA A 267 14.54 2.88 -22.05
C ALA A 267 14.11 2.86 -20.58
N ALA A 268 14.87 3.54 -19.70
CA ALA A 268 14.52 3.69 -18.30
C ALA A 268 13.24 4.53 -18.13
N TRP A 269 13.11 5.63 -18.89
CA TRP A 269 11.91 6.46 -18.90
C TRP A 269 10.68 5.66 -19.32
N ALA A 270 10.76 4.90 -20.41
CA ALA A 270 9.67 4.04 -20.85
C ALA A 270 9.31 2.98 -19.79
N SER A 271 10.32 2.37 -19.16
CA SER A 271 10.14 1.37 -18.11
C SER A 271 9.49 1.93 -16.85
N VAL A 272 9.95 3.08 -16.35
CA VAL A 272 9.38 3.76 -15.18
C VAL A 272 7.92 4.12 -15.43
N ARG A 273 7.59 4.64 -16.62
CA ARG A 273 6.19 4.94 -16.98
C ARG A 273 5.29 3.71 -16.91
N GLN A 274 5.75 2.55 -17.39
CA GLN A 274 4.96 1.32 -17.34
C GLN A 274 4.83 0.77 -15.92
N LEU A 275 5.89 0.87 -15.10
CA LEU A 275 5.86 0.46 -13.70
C LEU A 275 4.90 1.32 -12.87
N ASP A 276 4.97 2.64 -12.98
CA ASP A 276 4.16 3.56 -12.19
C ASP A 276 2.67 3.53 -12.56
N ARG A 277 2.35 3.07 -13.77
CA ARG A 277 0.97 2.75 -14.19
C ARG A 277 0.42 1.51 -13.48
N ARG A 278 1.26 0.56 -13.12
CA ARG A 278 0.83 -0.76 -12.63
C ARG A 278 0.95 -0.94 -11.13
N VAL A 279 1.95 -0.31 -10.51
CA VAL A 279 2.21 -0.48 -9.08
C VAL A 279 2.54 0.87 -8.46
N PRO A 280 1.81 1.31 -7.40
CA PRO A 280 2.11 2.56 -6.71
C PRO A 280 3.32 2.41 -5.77
N LEU A 281 4.46 1.98 -6.31
CA LEU A 281 5.66 1.58 -5.54
C LEU A 281 6.15 2.66 -4.59
N GLY A 282 6.12 3.93 -4.99
CA GLY A 282 6.54 5.03 -4.10
C GLY A 282 5.74 5.11 -2.81
N ARG A 283 4.42 4.87 -2.86
CA ARG A 283 3.56 4.86 -1.66
C ARG A 283 3.87 3.65 -0.78
N LEU A 284 4.11 2.49 -1.39
CA LEU A 284 4.43 1.27 -0.66
C LEU A 284 5.79 1.35 0.04
N VAL A 285 6.80 1.88 -0.65
CA VAL A 285 8.14 2.11 -0.08
C VAL A 285 8.07 3.12 1.06
N ALA A 286 7.32 4.22 0.91
CA ALA A 286 7.13 5.19 1.98
C ALA A 286 6.47 4.56 3.23
N VAL A 287 5.40 3.77 3.05
CA VAL A 287 4.74 3.07 4.16
C VAL A 287 5.67 2.04 4.81
N ALA A 288 6.48 1.33 4.02
CA ALA A 288 7.48 0.40 4.55
C ALA A 288 8.53 1.13 5.41
N HIS A 289 8.98 2.30 4.98
CA HIS A 289 9.95 3.09 5.74
C HIS A 289 9.36 3.71 7.01
N LEU A 290 8.08 4.06 7.01
CA LEU A 290 7.37 4.41 8.26
C LEU A 290 7.33 3.23 9.23
N GLY A 291 7.10 2.01 8.72
CA GLY A 291 7.18 0.78 9.51
C GLY A 291 8.57 0.54 10.08
N LEU A 292 9.61 0.73 9.26
CA LEU A 292 11.01 0.67 9.70
C LEU A 292 11.27 1.63 10.86
N TRP A 293 10.88 2.91 10.72
CA TRP A 293 11.08 3.91 11.77
C TRP A 293 10.39 3.50 13.07
N LEU A 294 9.17 2.97 13.00
CA LEU A 294 8.48 2.45 14.18
C LEU A 294 9.28 1.32 14.85
N PHE A 295 9.81 0.36 14.09
CA PHE A 295 10.59 -0.73 14.65
C PHE A 295 11.87 -0.23 15.31
N CYS A 296 12.56 0.73 14.69
CA CYS A 296 13.76 1.35 15.26
C CYS A 296 13.44 2.14 16.54
N ILE A 297 12.40 2.99 16.54
CA ILE A 297 11.97 3.78 17.70
C ILE A 297 11.55 2.88 18.88
N ARG A 298 10.98 1.71 18.59
CA ARG A 298 10.56 0.74 19.62
C ARG A 298 11.70 -0.15 20.11
N GLY A 299 12.93 0.02 19.60
CA GLY A 299 14.09 -0.77 20.00
C GLY A 299 13.95 -2.25 19.63
N VAL A 300 13.29 -2.57 18.51
CA VAL A 300 13.16 -3.95 18.03
C VAL A 300 14.54 -4.53 17.69
N ALA A 301 14.73 -5.81 17.97
CA ALA A 301 16.00 -6.51 17.78
C ALA A 301 16.63 -6.26 16.39
N PRO A 302 17.95 -5.97 16.30
CA PRO A 302 18.61 -5.63 15.03
C PRO A 302 18.49 -6.70 13.94
N ALA A 303 18.46 -7.98 14.32
CA ALA A 303 18.27 -9.09 13.40
C ALA A 303 16.92 -8.99 12.67
N PHE A 304 15.86 -8.58 13.36
CA PHE A 304 14.55 -8.41 12.75
C PHE A 304 14.50 -7.21 11.82
N VAL A 305 15.06 -6.07 12.25
CA VAL A 305 15.18 -4.88 11.40
C VAL A 305 15.94 -5.22 10.11
N THR A 306 16.97 -6.07 10.22
CA THR A 306 17.73 -6.59 9.07
C THR A 306 16.86 -7.42 8.14
N THR A 307 16.12 -8.40 8.66
CA THR A 307 15.19 -9.20 7.85
C THR A 307 14.12 -8.34 7.19
N TYR A 308 13.57 -7.36 7.93
CA TYR A 308 12.56 -6.45 7.42
C TYR A 308 13.08 -5.63 6.22
N LEU A 309 14.27 -5.04 6.35
CA LEU A 309 14.92 -4.29 5.27
C LEU A 309 15.20 -5.17 4.05
N LEU A 310 15.69 -6.40 4.24
CA LEU A 310 15.88 -7.34 3.13
C LEU A 310 14.56 -7.60 2.39
N VAL A 311 13.47 -7.82 3.12
CA VAL A 311 12.16 -8.08 2.50
C VAL A 311 11.66 -6.86 1.74
N VAL A 312 11.75 -5.65 2.33
CA VAL A 312 11.32 -4.41 1.68
C VAL A 312 12.13 -4.14 0.43
N MET A 313 13.46 -4.21 0.51
CA MET A 313 14.34 -3.99 -0.64
C MET A 313 14.14 -5.05 -1.72
N THR A 314 14.07 -6.33 -1.35
CA THR A 314 13.86 -7.43 -2.30
C THR A 314 12.51 -7.27 -2.99
N GLY A 315 11.45 -6.98 -2.25
CA GLY A 315 10.13 -6.73 -2.80
C GLY A 315 10.10 -5.52 -3.75
N GLN A 316 10.80 -4.45 -3.39
CA GLN A 316 10.92 -3.25 -4.23
C GLN A 316 11.62 -3.56 -5.56
N VAL A 317 12.78 -4.24 -5.53
CA VAL A 317 13.51 -4.56 -6.76
C VAL A 317 12.82 -5.65 -7.57
N ALA A 318 12.14 -6.61 -6.92
CA ALA A 318 11.36 -7.65 -7.58
C ALA A 318 10.20 -7.08 -8.41
N ALA A 319 9.72 -5.88 -8.08
CA ALA A 319 8.69 -5.22 -8.87
C ALA A 319 9.14 -4.92 -10.31
N CYS A 320 10.46 -4.88 -10.61
CA CYS A 320 10.94 -4.78 -11.98
C CYS A 320 10.54 -5.99 -12.85
N ALA A 321 10.23 -7.14 -12.25
CA ALA A 321 9.69 -8.29 -12.98
C ALA A 321 8.33 -7.99 -13.65
N VAL A 322 7.60 -6.94 -13.23
CA VAL A 322 6.39 -6.52 -13.94
C VAL A 322 6.70 -6.10 -15.38
N LEU A 323 7.89 -5.53 -15.64
CA LEU A 323 8.36 -5.17 -16.99
C LEU A 323 8.60 -6.40 -17.87
N SER A 324 8.70 -7.58 -17.27
CA SER A 324 8.88 -8.84 -17.98
C SER A 324 7.56 -9.38 -18.57
N THR A 325 6.43 -8.77 -18.20
CA THR A 325 5.11 -9.23 -18.65
C THR A 325 4.77 -8.68 -20.04
N PRO A 326 4.16 -9.48 -20.94
CA PRO A 326 3.82 -9.04 -22.30
C PRO A 326 2.94 -7.80 -22.35
N SER A 327 2.11 -7.60 -21.32
CA SER A 327 1.21 -6.46 -21.23
C SER A 327 1.91 -5.18 -20.75
N ALA A 328 3.09 -5.28 -20.13
CA ALA A 328 3.89 -4.11 -19.74
C ALA A 328 4.91 -3.74 -20.81
N ALA A 329 5.67 -4.72 -21.31
CA ALA A 329 6.60 -4.56 -22.41
C ALA A 329 6.66 -5.87 -23.23
N PRO A 330 6.09 -5.90 -24.44
CA PRO A 330 6.14 -7.08 -25.29
C PRO A 330 7.58 -7.49 -25.59
N ARG A 331 7.88 -8.78 -25.54
CA ARG A 331 9.23 -9.29 -25.76
C ARG A 331 9.89 -8.82 -27.08
N PRO A 332 9.19 -8.78 -28.23
CA PRO A 332 9.77 -8.25 -29.47
C PRO A 332 10.18 -6.78 -29.36
N PHE A 333 9.40 -5.97 -28.63
CA PHE A 333 9.74 -4.58 -28.36
C PHE A 333 11.02 -4.47 -27.52
N GLN A 334 11.18 -5.31 -26.51
CA GLN A 334 12.36 -5.30 -25.65
C GLN A 334 13.62 -5.68 -26.44
N LEU A 335 13.54 -6.74 -27.26
CA LEU A 335 14.66 -7.20 -28.10
C LEU A 335 15.06 -6.18 -29.18
N ALA A 336 14.10 -5.42 -29.72
CA ALA A 336 14.37 -4.41 -30.74
C ALA A 336 14.99 -3.12 -30.19
N LEU A 337 14.78 -2.80 -28.91
CA LEU A 337 15.13 -1.49 -28.36
C LEU A 337 16.63 -1.37 -28.01
N GLN A 338 17.22 -2.39 -27.40
CA GLN A 338 18.60 -2.35 -26.92
C GLN A 338 19.14 -3.76 -26.58
N SER A 339 20.46 -3.85 -26.43
CA SER A 339 21.15 -5.10 -26.10
C SER A 339 20.78 -5.64 -24.71
N VAL A 340 21.04 -6.93 -24.46
CA VAL A 340 20.87 -7.57 -23.15
C VAL A 340 21.62 -6.81 -22.06
N ALA A 341 22.88 -6.44 -22.31
CA ALA A 341 23.70 -5.69 -21.36
C ALA A 341 23.09 -4.30 -21.05
N ASP A 342 22.54 -3.63 -22.05
CA ASP A 342 21.87 -2.34 -21.88
C ASP A 342 20.54 -2.46 -21.12
N TRP A 343 19.83 -3.58 -21.27
CA TRP A 343 18.64 -3.86 -20.45
C TRP A 343 18.99 -4.09 -18.97
N ILE A 344 20.10 -4.77 -18.67
CA ILE A 344 20.58 -4.91 -17.28
C ILE A 344 20.88 -3.53 -16.69
N GLY A 345 21.61 -2.68 -17.42
CA GLY A 345 21.89 -1.30 -17.01
C GLY A 345 20.60 -0.52 -16.78
N THR A 346 19.71 -0.50 -17.78
CA THR A 346 18.40 0.17 -17.71
C THR A 346 17.61 -0.25 -16.46
N ARG A 347 17.44 -1.56 -16.23
CA ARG A 347 16.64 -2.06 -15.10
C ARG A 347 17.31 -1.82 -13.75
N THR A 348 18.63 -1.78 -13.70
CA THR A 348 19.37 -1.39 -12.49
C THR A 348 19.04 0.05 -12.12
N PHE A 349 19.10 0.99 -13.07
CA PHE A 349 18.76 2.39 -12.82
C PHE A 349 17.27 2.63 -12.55
N VAL A 350 16.39 1.79 -13.08
CA VAL A 350 14.96 1.77 -12.72
C VAL A 350 14.76 1.36 -11.26
N ASN A 351 15.52 0.39 -10.77
CA ASN A 351 15.47 -0.07 -9.38
C ASN A 351 16.10 0.94 -8.41
N LEU A 352 17.19 1.60 -8.82
CA LEU A 352 17.89 2.62 -8.02
C LEU A 352 17.14 3.94 -7.86
N ARG A 353 15.97 4.12 -8.47
CA ARG A 353 15.21 5.37 -8.39
C ARG A 353 14.88 5.82 -6.95
N TRP A 354 14.78 4.89 -6.01
CA TRP A 354 14.53 5.17 -4.59
C TRP A 354 15.80 5.15 -3.73
N PHE A 355 16.98 4.99 -4.33
CA PHE A 355 18.23 4.85 -3.60
C PHE A 355 18.50 6.03 -2.67
N GLY A 356 18.40 7.27 -3.18
CA GLY A 356 18.60 8.48 -2.37
C GLY A 356 17.60 8.59 -1.22
N ALA A 357 16.30 8.38 -1.49
CA ALA A 357 15.26 8.40 -0.46
C ALA A 357 15.48 7.29 0.59
N HIS A 358 15.95 6.12 0.16
CA HIS A 358 16.28 5.03 1.05
C HIS A 358 17.44 5.39 1.97
N VAL A 359 18.56 5.84 1.41
CA VAL A 359 19.75 6.28 2.18
C VAL A 359 19.38 7.41 3.14
N GLY A 360 18.61 8.40 2.69
CA GLY A 360 18.13 9.49 3.55
C GLY A 360 17.27 8.99 4.71
N SER A 361 16.34 8.06 4.45
CA SER A 361 15.50 7.46 5.49
C SER A 361 16.30 6.66 6.52
N LEU A 362 17.30 5.89 6.09
CA LEU A 362 18.20 5.20 7.02
C LEU A 362 19.10 6.18 7.78
N GLY A 363 19.54 7.25 7.12
CA GLY A 363 20.28 8.33 7.73
C GLY A 363 19.50 8.99 8.87
N LEU A 364 18.19 9.20 8.71
CA LEU A 364 17.34 9.68 9.80
C LEU A 364 17.31 8.71 10.98
N VAL A 365 17.19 7.41 10.73
CA VAL A 365 17.26 6.39 11.80
C VAL A 365 18.61 6.45 12.53
N ALA A 366 19.71 6.56 11.79
CA ALA A 366 21.05 6.63 12.37
C ALA A 366 21.35 7.96 13.09
N LEU A 367 20.65 9.04 12.71
CA LEU A 367 20.80 10.36 13.36
C LEU A 367 20.05 10.42 14.69
N PHE A 368 18.89 9.77 14.79
CA PHE A 368 17.98 9.88 15.93
C PHE A 368 18.01 8.67 16.89
N GLY A 369 18.89 7.71 16.69
CA GLY A 369 18.99 6.54 17.57
C GLY A 369 20.41 6.05 17.76
N ASP A 370 20.71 5.56 18.97
CA ASP A 370 22.06 5.13 19.36
C ASP A 370 22.42 3.71 18.87
N THR A 371 21.44 2.98 18.34
CA THR A 371 21.61 1.58 17.92
C THR A 371 22.21 1.43 16.52
N TYR A 372 22.02 2.41 15.64
CA TYR A 372 22.40 2.32 14.23
C TYR A 372 23.29 3.50 13.84
N GLY A 373 24.41 3.25 13.16
CA GLY A 373 25.36 4.29 12.74
C GLY A 373 25.50 4.43 11.23
N LEU A 374 26.34 5.37 10.79
CA LEU A 374 26.61 5.61 9.36
C LEU A 374 27.14 4.37 8.63
N ALA A 375 27.91 3.51 9.31
CA ALA A 375 28.38 2.25 8.73
C ALA A 375 27.21 1.33 8.35
N TRP A 376 26.17 1.27 9.18
CA TRP A 376 24.95 0.49 8.90
C TRP A 376 24.20 1.06 7.69
N VAL A 377 24.10 2.39 7.58
CA VAL A 377 23.54 3.06 6.39
C VAL A 377 24.33 2.67 5.13
N GLY A 378 25.66 2.69 5.20
CA GLY A 378 26.54 2.29 4.10
C GLY A 378 26.37 0.83 3.68
N THR A 379 26.25 -0.09 4.64
CA THR A 379 25.96 -1.51 4.36
C THR A 379 24.66 -1.67 3.60
N TRP A 380 23.58 -1.04 4.06
CA TRP A 380 22.28 -1.15 3.39
C TRP A 380 22.23 -0.44 2.03
N ALA A 381 22.96 0.66 1.88
CA ALA A 381 23.15 1.27 0.58
C ALA A 381 23.79 0.27 -0.41
N ALA A 382 24.87 -0.42 0.00
CA ALA A 382 25.52 -1.44 -0.81
C ALA A 382 24.58 -2.63 -1.13
N VAL A 383 23.81 -3.10 -0.13
CA VAL A 383 22.81 -4.16 -0.32
C VAL A 383 21.74 -3.74 -1.34
N HIS A 384 21.23 -2.51 -1.27
CA HIS A 384 20.24 -2.01 -2.22
C HIS A 384 20.80 -1.96 -3.66
N VAL A 385 22.05 -1.53 -3.83
CA VAL A 385 22.72 -1.55 -5.13
C VAL A 385 22.88 -2.99 -5.64
N GLY A 386 23.38 -3.89 -4.81
CA GLY A 386 23.56 -5.30 -5.16
C GLY A 386 22.25 -5.98 -5.56
N LEU A 387 21.18 -5.78 -4.79
CA LEU A 387 19.84 -6.28 -5.10
C LEU A 387 19.28 -5.67 -6.40
N SER A 388 19.55 -4.39 -6.66
CA SER A 388 19.10 -3.71 -7.87
C SER A 388 19.74 -4.31 -9.12
N VAL A 389 21.05 -4.56 -9.08
CA VAL A 389 21.82 -5.20 -10.16
C VAL A 389 21.40 -6.65 -10.34
N GLY A 390 21.31 -7.42 -9.24
CA GLY A 390 20.93 -8.83 -9.28
C GLY A 390 19.52 -9.04 -9.85
N ALA A 391 18.53 -8.28 -9.38
CA ALA A 391 17.17 -8.35 -9.90
C ALA A 391 17.11 -7.94 -11.39
N ALA A 392 17.83 -6.90 -11.78
CA ALA A 392 17.92 -6.48 -13.18
C ALA A 392 18.51 -7.58 -14.07
N ALA A 393 19.60 -8.22 -13.64
CA ALA A 393 20.21 -9.33 -14.37
C ALA A 393 19.25 -10.52 -14.49
N VAL A 394 18.65 -10.97 -13.39
CA VAL A 394 17.73 -12.12 -13.38
C VAL A 394 16.53 -11.88 -14.28
N VAL A 395 15.87 -10.72 -14.16
CA VAL A 395 14.73 -10.40 -15.03
C VAL A 395 15.17 -10.34 -16.49
N THR A 396 16.35 -9.80 -16.79
CA THR A 396 16.86 -9.69 -18.17
C THR A 396 17.21 -11.01 -18.81
N LEU A 397 17.87 -11.89 -18.06
CA LEU A 397 18.17 -13.22 -18.58
C LEU A 397 16.90 -14.04 -18.78
N ALA A 398 15.88 -13.87 -17.93
CA ALA A 398 14.60 -14.55 -18.07
C ALA A 398 13.79 -14.09 -19.30
N THR A 399 13.87 -12.83 -19.71
CA THR A 399 13.09 -12.30 -20.84
C THR A 399 13.84 -12.19 -22.15
N GLU A 400 15.09 -11.71 -22.13
CA GLU A 400 15.91 -11.47 -23.31
C GLU A 400 16.98 -12.55 -23.52
N GLY A 401 17.39 -13.26 -22.46
CA GLY A 401 18.53 -14.19 -22.50
C GLY A 401 18.38 -15.37 -23.47
N THR A 402 17.17 -15.90 -23.70
CA THR A 402 16.98 -17.03 -24.64
C THR A 402 17.05 -16.64 -26.12
N ALA A 403 16.95 -15.34 -26.46
CA ALA A 403 17.18 -14.89 -27.83
C ALA A 403 18.69 -14.81 -28.17
N TRP A 404 19.54 -14.69 -27.15
CA TRP A 404 21.00 -14.62 -27.30
C TRP A 404 21.65 -16.01 -27.47
N ALA A 405 20.98 -17.08 -27.04
CA ALA A 405 21.42 -18.46 -27.25
C ALA A 405 20.96 -19.06 -28.59
N ALA A 406 20.06 -18.36 -29.30
CA ALA A 406 19.46 -18.80 -30.56
C ALA A 406 19.95 -18.00 -31.78
N ALA A 407 20.78 -16.98 -31.56
CA ALA A 407 21.53 -16.22 -32.55
C ALA A 407 23.02 -16.56 -32.41
#